data_AF-Q0F0R6-F1
#
_entry.id   AF-Q0F0R6-F1
#
_cell.length_a   1.000
_cell.length_b   1.000
_cell.length_c   1.000
_cell.angle_alpha   90.00
_cell.angle_beta   90.00
_cell.angle_gamma   90.00
#
_symmetry.space_group_name_H-M   'P 1'
#
loop_
_entity.id
_entity.type
_entity.pdbx_description
1 polymer ?
#
loop_
_entity_poly.entity_id
_entity_poly.type
_entity_poly.pdbx_seq_one_letter_code
_entity_poly.pdbx_strand_id
1 'polypeptide(L)'
;MKRISQLSYFALLASVILINGGCEQQKAEKIQWQLPLEAPDDPHAVQSHVTVPDWATARQGDAELVWLQKSTTHLVHTKLALGDAADVEGWHIRLLGLASGLRVKNSTFLDDENVHNPAALVEISRGGKVVYRGWLFQEFPELFGLDDPEWKVWLKGITLRAAAKTEG
;
A
#
# COMPACT_ATOMS: atom_id res chain seq x y z
N MET A 1 -71.31 28.96 37.61
CA MET A 1 -71.10 27.52 37.33
C MET A 1 -69.90 27.35 36.40
N LYS A 2 -68.70 27.10 36.95
CA LYS A 2 -67.45 26.88 36.21
C LYS A 2 -67.12 25.39 36.23
N ARG A 3 -67.58 24.61 35.25
CA ARG A 3 -67.26 23.18 35.11
C ARG A 3 -66.86 22.74 33.70
N ILE A 4 -66.62 23.68 32.78
CA ILE A 4 -66.35 23.36 31.37
C ILE A 4 -64.84 23.36 31.06
N SER A 5 -63.99 23.93 31.92
CA SER A 5 -62.54 24.07 31.63
C SER A 5 -61.68 22.83 31.93
N GLN A 6 -62.18 21.85 32.68
CA GLN A 6 -61.37 20.68 33.05
C GLN A 6 -61.47 19.52 32.05
N LEU A 7 -62.59 19.40 31.32
CA LEU A 7 -62.76 18.37 30.28
C LEU A 7 -61.84 18.60 29.07
N SER A 8 -61.59 19.86 28.71
CA SER A 8 -60.68 20.21 27.61
C SER A 8 -59.21 19.90 27.93
N TYR A 9 -58.82 19.96 29.21
CA TYR A 9 -57.45 19.65 29.65
C TYR A 9 -57.19 18.13 29.63
N PHE A 10 -58.16 17.32 30.04
CA PHE A 10 -58.04 15.85 29.97
C PHE A 10 -58.00 15.34 28.54
N ALA A 11 -58.75 15.95 27.62
CA ALA A 11 -58.70 15.59 26.20
C ALA A 11 -57.34 15.93 25.55
N LEU A 12 -56.71 17.03 25.95
CA LEU A 12 -55.39 17.43 25.44
C LEU A 12 -54.25 16.59 26.05
N LEU A 13 -54.40 16.13 27.31
CA LEU A 13 -53.42 15.26 27.94
C LEU A 13 -53.47 13.84 27.36
N ALA A 14 -54.66 13.35 27.01
CA ALA A 14 -54.85 12.04 26.40
C ALA A 14 -54.27 11.95 24.98
N SER A 15 -54.33 13.04 24.20
CA SER A 15 -53.74 13.07 22.86
C SER A 15 -52.20 13.11 22.87
N VAL A 16 -51.57 13.70 23.89
CA VAL A 16 -50.10 13.69 24.02
C VAL A 16 -49.55 12.30 24.37
N ILE A 17 -50.30 11.50 25.13
CA ILE A 17 -49.88 10.13 25.51
C ILE A 17 -49.94 9.17 24.31
N LEU A 18 -50.91 9.36 23.39
CA LEU A 18 -51.07 8.50 22.22
C LEU A 18 -50.01 8.74 21.12
N ILE A 19 -49.32 9.88 21.12
CA ILE A 19 -48.26 10.19 20.12
C ILE A 19 -46.91 9.61 20.53
N ASN A 20 -46.70 9.25 21.81
CA ASN A 20 -45.46 8.66 22.31
C ASN A 20 -45.44 7.11 22.31
N GLY A 21 -46.49 6.44 21.83
CA GLY A 21 -46.56 4.97 21.76
C GLY A 21 -45.91 4.35 20.52
N GLY A 22 -45.27 5.15 19.66
CA GLY A 22 -44.81 4.72 18.34
C GLY A 22 -43.31 4.95 18.10
N CYS A 23 -42.46 4.37 18.92
CA CYS A 23 -41.05 4.10 18.58
C CYS A 23 -40.59 2.89 19.40
N GLU A 24 -41.14 1.72 19.09
CA GLU A 24 -40.39 0.49 19.32
C GLU A 24 -39.26 0.49 18.30
N GLN A 25 -38.19 1.19 18.68
CA GLN A 25 -36.95 1.25 17.93
C GLN A 25 -36.33 -0.13 18.08
N GLN A 26 -36.81 -1.04 17.23
CA GLN A 26 -36.31 -2.40 17.09
C GLN A 26 -34.80 -2.25 16.93
N LYS A 27 -34.11 -2.56 18.03
CA LYS A 27 -32.67 -2.40 18.16
C LYS A 27 -32.10 -3.22 17.01
N ALA A 28 -31.63 -2.55 15.96
CA ALA A 28 -31.09 -3.22 14.79
C ALA A 28 -30.00 -4.15 15.33
N GLU A 29 -30.28 -5.45 15.35
CA GLU A 29 -29.30 -6.45 15.68
C GLU A 29 -28.16 -6.23 14.70
N LYS A 30 -27.01 -5.80 15.23
CA LYS A 30 -25.79 -5.66 14.43
C LYS A 30 -25.50 -7.03 13.86
N ILE A 31 -25.80 -7.20 12.57
CA ILE A 31 -25.49 -8.41 11.83
C ILE A 31 -23.97 -8.61 11.95
N GLN A 32 -23.54 -9.81 12.34
CA GLN A 32 -22.15 -10.17 12.65
C GLN A 32 -21.13 -9.82 11.55
N TRP A 33 -21.56 -9.50 10.33
CA TRP A 33 -20.71 -9.03 9.23
C TRP A 33 -20.04 -7.66 9.48
N GLN A 34 -20.33 -6.98 10.59
CA GLN A 34 -19.71 -5.69 10.97
C GLN A 34 -18.53 -5.80 11.94
N LEU A 35 -17.93 -6.98 12.11
CA LEU A 35 -16.56 -7.00 12.63
C LEU A 35 -15.66 -6.46 11.50
N PRO A 36 -14.86 -5.40 11.73
CA PRO A 36 -13.75 -5.12 10.84
C PRO A 36 -12.92 -6.40 10.83
N LEU A 37 -12.97 -7.14 9.73
CA LEU A 37 -12.00 -8.18 9.48
C LEU A 37 -10.69 -7.42 9.34
N GLU A 38 -9.92 -7.33 10.42
CA GLU A 38 -8.50 -7.01 10.30
C GLU A 38 -7.96 -8.02 9.28
N ALA A 39 -7.54 -7.50 8.13
CA ALA A 39 -6.92 -8.36 7.14
C ALA A 39 -5.77 -9.07 7.86
N PRO A 40 -5.70 -10.41 7.82
CA PRO A 40 -4.54 -11.12 8.36
C PRO A 40 -3.28 -10.49 7.77
N ASP A 41 -2.22 -10.34 8.57
CA ASP A 41 -0.94 -9.74 8.18
C ASP A 41 -0.61 -10.12 6.74
N ASP A 42 -0.85 -9.19 5.82
CA ASP A 42 -0.66 -9.48 4.40
C ASP A 42 0.86 -9.62 4.22
N PRO A 43 1.37 -10.81 3.83
CA PRO A 43 2.80 -10.98 3.61
C PRO A 43 3.30 -10.09 2.46
N HIS A 44 2.41 -9.48 1.68
CA HIS A 44 2.67 -8.49 0.65
C HIS A 44 2.50 -7.03 1.11
N ALA A 45 1.96 -6.78 2.31
CA ALA A 45 1.89 -5.44 2.86
C ALA A 45 3.29 -4.86 3.09
N VAL A 46 3.38 -3.53 3.04
CA VAL A 46 4.63 -2.76 3.15
C VAL A 46 5.43 -3.19 4.38
N GLN A 47 6.44 -4.03 4.17
CA GLN A 47 7.36 -4.44 5.22
C GLN A 47 8.36 -3.30 5.46
N SER A 48 8.18 -2.55 6.54
CA SER A 48 9.08 -1.46 6.95
C SER A 48 10.53 -1.91 7.20
N HIS A 49 10.79 -3.22 7.30
CA HIS A 49 12.10 -3.81 7.56
C HIS A 49 12.47 -4.94 6.59
N VAL A 50 12.50 -4.67 5.28
CA VAL A 50 13.22 -5.55 4.34
C VAL A 50 14.72 -5.34 4.51
N THR A 51 15.42 -6.36 5.03
CA THR A 51 16.88 -6.40 5.10
C THR A 51 17.44 -6.58 3.69
N VAL A 52 18.43 -5.78 3.32
CA VAL A 52 19.11 -5.88 2.01
C VAL A 52 20.07 -7.08 2.08
N PRO A 53 19.89 -8.14 1.29
CA PRO A 53 20.83 -9.25 1.26
C PRO A 53 22.14 -8.83 0.59
N ASP A 54 23.28 -9.34 1.06
CA ASP A 54 24.60 -8.99 0.53
C ASP A 54 24.70 -9.20 -0.99
N TRP A 55 24.13 -10.32 -1.48
CA TRP A 55 24.11 -10.66 -2.90
C TRP A 55 23.41 -9.60 -3.76
N ALA A 56 22.43 -8.88 -3.21
CA ALA A 56 21.66 -7.88 -3.96
C ALA A 56 22.48 -6.62 -4.27
N THR A 57 23.56 -6.42 -3.52
CA THR A 57 24.51 -5.31 -3.70
C THR A 57 25.83 -5.72 -4.34
N ALA A 58 26.08 -7.03 -4.49
CA ALA A 58 27.34 -7.56 -4.96
C ALA A 58 27.61 -7.28 -6.45
N ARG A 59 26.56 -7.05 -7.24
CA ARG A 59 26.65 -6.78 -8.68
C ARG A 59 26.32 -5.33 -8.97
N GLN A 60 27.07 -4.73 -9.89
CA GLN A 60 26.77 -3.39 -10.40
C GLN A 60 25.63 -3.46 -11.41
N GLY A 61 24.81 -2.42 -11.47
CA GLY A 61 23.69 -2.39 -12.38
C GLY A 61 22.82 -1.16 -12.21
N ASP A 62 21.77 -1.10 -13.02
CA ASP A 62 20.78 -0.04 -13.01
C ASP A 62 19.36 -0.61 -12.99
N ALA A 63 18.41 0.12 -12.44
CA ALA A 63 16.98 -0.13 -12.58
C ALA A 63 16.30 1.02 -13.33
N GLU A 64 15.39 0.69 -14.23
CA GLU A 64 14.48 1.64 -14.87
C GLU A 64 13.10 1.53 -14.23
N LEU A 65 12.66 2.63 -13.63
CA LEU A 65 11.40 2.75 -12.91
C LEU A 65 10.45 3.67 -13.68
N VAL A 66 9.16 3.38 -13.56
CA VAL A 66 8.10 4.18 -14.17
C VAL A 66 7.15 4.65 -13.09
N TRP A 67 6.86 5.93 -13.12
CA TRP A 67 5.95 6.63 -12.22
C TRP A 67 4.73 7.05 -13.01
N LEU A 68 3.55 6.65 -12.56
CA LEU A 68 2.28 7.09 -13.11
C LEU A 68 1.55 7.95 -12.09
N GLN A 69 1.27 9.19 -12.47
CA GLN A 69 0.27 9.99 -11.78
C GLN A 69 -1.12 9.58 -12.30
N LYS A 70 -1.91 8.93 -11.45
CA LYS A 70 -3.19 8.31 -11.83
C LYS A 70 -4.22 9.31 -12.32
N SER A 71 -4.23 10.52 -11.76
CA SER A 71 -5.22 11.57 -12.09
C SER A 71 -5.01 12.20 -13.47
N THR A 72 -3.76 12.30 -13.92
CA THR A 72 -3.38 12.97 -15.17
C THR A 72 -2.92 11.99 -16.26
N THR A 73 -2.72 10.72 -15.92
CA THR A 73 -2.04 9.71 -16.76
C THR A 73 -0.62 10.13 -17.14
N HIS A 74 0.01 11.03 -16.37
CA HIS A 74 1.37 11.48 -16.63
C HIS A 74 2.37 10.40 -16.23
N LEU A 75 3.24 10.02 -17.17
CA LEU A 75 4.29 9.02 -16.98
C LEU A 75 5.66 9.71 -16.88
N VAL A 76 6.40 9.37 -15.82
CA VAL A 76 7.79 9.81 -15.64
C VAL A 76 8.67 8.57 -15.53
N HIS A 77 9.80 8.59 -16.24
CA HIS A 77 10.77 7.51 -16.23
C HIS A 77 12.00 7.92 -15.44
N THR A 78 12.53 7.02 -14.62
CA THR A 78 13.74 7.27 -13.84
C THR A 78 14.65 6.06 -13.94
N LYS A 79 15.92 6.31 -14.29
CA LYS A 79 16.96 5.30 -14.26
C LYS A 79 17.88 5.57 -13.06
N LEU A 80 18.09 4.57 -12.23
CA LEU A 80 18.94 4.64 -11.04
C LEU A 80 20.03 3.59 -11.13
N ALA A 81 21.29 3.97 -10.89
CA ALA A 81 22.34 3.00 -10.62
C ALA A 81 22.19 2.44 -9.20
N LEU A 82 22.69 1.22 -8.97
CA LEU A 82 22.65 0.61 -7.65
C LEU A 82 23.36 1.50 -6.61
N GLY A 83 22.66 1.79 -5.50
CA GLY A 83 23.15 2.66 -4.43
C GLY A 83 22.78 4.13 -4.60
N ASP A 84 22.38 4.55 -5.79
CA ASP A 84 21.97 5.93 -6.06
C ASP A 84 20.54 6.22 -5.59
N ALA A 85 20.24 7.52 -5.51
CA ALA A 85 18.92 8.04 -5.21
C ALA A 85 18.54 9.17 -6.19
N ALA A 86 17.25 9.39 -6.37
CA ALA A 86 16.73 10.51 -7.16
C ALA A 86 15.44 11.07 -6.54
N ASP A 87 15.18 12.34 -6.85
CA ASP A 87 13.92 13.00 -6.55
C ASP A 87 13.05 13.08 -7.81
N VAL A 88 11.79 12.64 -7.71
CA VAL A 88 10.84 12.56 -8.81
C VAL A 88 9.49 13.06 -8.30
N GLU A 89 9.01 14.19 -8.82
CA GLU A 89 7.65 14.69 -8.51
C GLU A 89 7.37 14.83 -6.99
N GLY A 90 8.40 15.18 -6.22
CA GLY A 90 8.32 15.31 -4.74
C GLY A 90 8.46 14.00 -3.97
N TRP A 91 8.69 12.88 -4.64
CA TRP A 91 9.10 11.61 -4.07
C TRP A 91 10.61 11.49 -4.08
N HIS A 92 11.18 10.90 -3.03
CA HIS A 92 12.59 10.54 -2.96
C HIS A 92 12.71 9.01 -3.02
N ILE A 93 13.47 8.50 -3.98
CA ILE A 93 13.66 7.07 -4.20
C ILE A 93 15.14 6.70 -4.16
N ARG A 94 15.45 5.56 -3.55
CA ARG A 94 16.80 4.99 -3.49
C ARG A 94 16.78 3.54 -3.97
N LEU A 95 17.73 3.17 -4.82
CA LEU A 95 17.92 1.80 -5.28
C LEU A 95 18.87 1.07 -4.33
N LEU A 96 18.36 0.05 -3.63
CA LEU A 96 19.09 -0.66 -2.59
C LEU A 96 19.70 -1.99 -3.06
N GLY A 97 19.10 -2.63 -4.06
CA GLY A 97 19.50 -3.96 -4.48
C GLY A 97 18.90 -4.37 -5.81
N LEU A 98 19.55 -5.32 -6.48
CA LEU A 98 19.11 -5.89 -7.75
C LEU A 98 19.14 -7.41 -7.67
N ALA A 99 18.19 -8.06 -8.33
CA ALA A 99 18.12 -9.51 -8.48
C ALA A 99 17.83 -9.85 -9.95
N SER A 100 18.58 -10.80 -10.53
CA SER A 100 18.27 -11.35 -11.85
C SER A 100 17.05 -12.27 -11.82
N GLY A 101 16.91 -13.04 -10.75
CA GLY A 101 15.87 -14.04 -10.59
C GLY A 101 15.43 -14.15 -9.14
N LEU A 102 14.64 -13.18 -8.67
CA LEU A 102 14.20 -13.14 -7.29
C LEU A 102 13.27 -14.32 -6.99
N ARG A 103 13.66 -15.12 -5.99
CA ARG A 103 12.86 -16.23 -5.47
C ARG A 103 12.69 -16.10 -3.97
N VAL A 104 11.48 -16.36 -3.48
CA VAL A 104 11.20 -16.45 -2.05
C VAL A 104 11.10 -17.92 -1.65
N LYS A 105 11.90 -18.34 -0.66
CA LYS A 105 11.83 -19.69 -0.09
C LYS A 105 11.89 -19.58 1.43
N ASN A 106 10.86 -20.09 2.11
CA ASN A 106 10.76 -20.06 3.57
C ASN A 106 11.04 -18.65 4.15
N SER A 107 10.37 -17.63 3.60
CA SER A 107 10.53 -16.22 3.97
C SER A 107 11.94 -15.62 3.75
N THR A 108 12.79 -16.28 2.96
CA THR A 108 14.12 -15.79 2.59
C THR A 108 14.17 -15.45 1.10
N PHE A 109 14.73 -14.28 0.77
CA PHE A 109 14.99 -13.87 -0.61
C PHE A 109 16.30 -14.47 -1.13
N LEU A 110 16.24 -15.01 -2.35
CA LEU A 110 17.36 -15.62 -3.07
C LEU A 110 17.42 -15.03 -4.49
N ASP A 111 18.62 -14.87 -5.02
CA ASP A 111 18.84 -14.65 -6.46
C ASP A 111 19.15 -16.00 -7.12
N ASP A 112 18.20 -16.52 -7.88
CA ASP A 112 18.26 -17.81 -8.57
C ASP A 112 18.30 -17.55 -10.07
N GLU A 113 19.47 -17.74 -10.69
CA GLU A 113 19.68 -17.49 -12.13
C GLU A 113 18.80 -18.38 -13.03
N ASN A 114 18.21 -19.46 -12.48
CA ASN A 114 17.28 -20.32 -13.21
C ASN A 114 15.83 -19.83 -13.16
N VAL A 115 15.55 -18.76 -12.40
CA VAL A 115 14.24 -18.14 -12.30
C VAL A 115 14.26 -16.83 -13.07
N HIS A 116 13.36 -16.70 -14.05
CA HIS A 116 13.20 -15.43 -14.75
C HIS A 116 12.25 -14.52 -13.97
N ASN A 117 12.80 -13.79 -13.01
CA ASN A 117 12.04 -12.84 -12.19
C ASN A 117 12.92 -11.67 -11.75
N PRO A 118 13.33 -10.80 -12.69
CA PRO A 118 14.17 -9.66 -12.35
C PRO A 118 13.43 -8.70 -11.42
N ALA A 119 14.14 -8.23 -10.41
CA ALA A 119 13.57 -7.38 -9.38
C ALA A 119 14.57 -6.33 -8.87
N ALA A 120 14.02 -5.24 -8.34
CA ALA A 120 14.77 -4.15 -7.74
C ALA A 120 14.26 -3.91 -6.32
N LEU A 121 15.14 -3.92 -5.33
CA LEU A 121 14.83 -3.52 -3.97
C LEU A 121 14.95 -2.01 -3.87
N VAL A 122 13.85 -1.32 -3.56
CA VAL A 122 13.82 0.14 -3.49
C VAL A 122 13.33 0.62 -2.13
N GLU A 123 13.70 1.83 -1.79
CA GLU A 123 13.14 2.60 -0.68
C GLU A 123 12.59 3.91 -1.24
N ILE A 124 11.31 4.17 -0.98
CA ILE A 124 10.59 5.35 -1.45
C ILE A 124 10.11 6.12 -0.23
N SER A 125 10.33 7.43 -0.25
CA SER A 125 9.94 8.34 0.82
C SER A 125 9.31 9.62 0.26
N ARG A 126 8.46 10.25 1.08
CA ARG A 126 7.83 11.54 0.80
C ARG A 126 7.82 12.38 2.06
N GLY A 127 8.26 13.63 1.97
CA GLY A 127 8.39 14.51 3.14
C GLY A 127 9.28 13.92 4.24
N GLY A 128 10.33 13.18 3.86
CA GLY A 128 11.27 12.55 4.79
C GLY A 128 10.78 11.27 5.48
N LYS A 129 9.55 10.81 5.21
CA LYS A 129 9.01 9.55 5.73
C LYS A 129 9.10 8.46 4.67
N VAL A 130 9.69 7.31 5.00
CA VAL A 130 9.64 6.12 4.14
C VAL A 130 8.19 5.63 4.06
N VAL A 131 7.67 5.58 2.84
CA VAL A 131 6.30 5.13 2.53
C VAL A 131 6.29 3.70 1.99
N TYR A 132 7.38 3.28 1.35
CA TYR A 132 7.52 1.96 0.76
C TYR A 132 8.97 1.52 0.82
N ARG A 133 9.18 0.28 1.22
CA ARG A 133 10.47 -0.39 1.13
C ARG A 133 10.23 -1.84 0.77
N GLY A 134 10.70 -2.27 -0.38
CA GLY A 134 10.35 -3.59 -0.90
C GLY A 134 10.85 -3.86 -2.30
N TRP A 135 10.65 -5.11 -2.72
CA TRP A 135 11.01 -5.57 -4.05
C TRP A 135 9.92 -5.18 -5.05
N LEU A 136 10.33 -4.49 -6.10
CA LEU A 136 9.55 -4.28 -7.31
C LEU A 136 9.91 -5.37 -8.32
N PHE A 137 8.90 -6.05 -8.83
CA PHE A 137 9.04 -7.17 -9.75
C PHE A 137 8.76 -6.70 -11.17
N GLN A 138 9.64 -7.00 -12.12
CA GLN A 138 9.46 -6.58 -13.51
C GLN A 138 8.24 -7.24 -14.15
N GLU A 139 8.06 -8.54 -13.90
CA GLU A 139 7.00 -9.34 -14.52
C GLU A 139 5.63 -9.20 -13.83
N PHE A 140 5.62 -8.67 -12.60
CA PHE A 140 4.41 -8.52 -11.78
C PHE A 140 4.25 -7.10 -11.20
N PRO A 141 4.25 -6.05 -12.04
CA PRO A 141 4.23 -4.66 -11.62
C PRO A 141 2.92 -4.24 -10.93
N GLU A 142 1.86 -5.04 -11.08
CA GLU A 142 0.54 -4.78 -10.47
C GLU A 142 0.42 -5.32 -9.04
N LEU A 143 1.23 -6.31 -8.68
CA LEU A 143 1.11 -7.03 -7.42
C LEU A 143 2.01 -6.45 -6.32
N PHE A 144 3.08 -5.76 -6.73
CA PHE A 144 4.09 -5.26 -5.82
C PHE A 144 4.43 -3.82 -6.16
N GLY A 145 4.31 -2.93 -5.17
CA GLY A 145 4.71 -1.55 -5.34
C GLY A 145 4.18 -0.64 -4.26
N LEU A 146 4.36 0.65 -4.50
CA LEU A 146 3.84 1.71 -3.66
C LEU A 146 2.30 1.64 -3.64
N ASP A 147 1.73 1.46 -2.46
CA ASP A 147 0.30 1.66 -2.21
C ASP A 147 0.04 3.14 -1.92
N ASP A 148 -0.26 3.90 -2.98
CA ASP A 148 -0.61 5.32 -2.91
C ASP A 148 -1.84 5.61 -3.79
N PRO A 149 -2.79 6.45 -3.35
CA PRO A 149 -4.01 6.73 -4.11
C PRO A 149 -3.75 7.55 -5.38
N GLU A 150 -2.69 8.35 -5.45
CA GLU A 150 -2.39 9.25 -6.56
C GLU A 150 -1.31 8.68 -7.50
N TRP A 151 -0.37 7.91 -6.96
CA TRP A 151 0.79 7.43 -7.67
C TRP A 151 0.82 5.92 -7.79
N LYS A 152 1.44 5.46 -8.86
CA LYS A 152 1.86 4.07 -9.02
C LYS A 152 3.30 4.05 -9.51
N VAL A 153 4.09 3.15 -8.94
CA VAL A 153 5.50 2.99 -9.29
C VAL A 153 5.77 1.53 -9.58
N TRP A 154 6.41 1.25 -10.70
CA TRP A 154 6.80 -0.11 -11.05
C TRP A 154 8.15 -0.16 -11.75
N LEU A 155 8.73 -1.37 -11.72
CA LEU A 155 9.95 -1.69 -12.42
C LEU A 155 9.65 -1.98 -13.88
N LYS A 156 10.27 -1.23 -14.79
CA LYS A 156 10.25 -1.52 -16.22
C LYS A 156 11.35 -2.50 -16.63
N GLY A 157 12.50 -2.42 -15.96
CA GLY A 157 13.52 -3.45 -16.08
C GLY A 157 14.82 -3.11 -15.37
N ILE A 158 15.76 -4.05 -15.41
CA ILE A 158 17.09 -3.89 -14.83
C ILE A 158 18.17 -4.15 -15.87
N THR A 159 19.35 -3.57 -15.65
CA THR A 159 20.57 -3.91 -16.37
C THR A 159 21.60 -4.36 -15.36
N LEU A 160 22.07 -5.59 -15.46
CA LEU A 160 23.16 -6.10 -14.62
C LEU A 160 24.46 -6.05 -15.41
N ARG A 161 25.52 -5.56 -14.77
CA ARG A 161 26.88 -5.57 -15.32
C ARG A 161 27.63 -6.73 -14.69
N ALA A 162 28.42 -7.44 -15.50
CA ALA A 162 29.29 -8.48 -14.98
C ALA A 162 30.22 -7.91 -13.91
N ALA A 163 30.47 -8.67 -12.84
CA ALA A 163 31.47 -8.29 -11.85
C ALA A 163 32.80 -8.07 -12.56
N ALA A 164 33.46 -6.94 -12.31
CA ALA A 164 34.80 -6.71 -12.84
C ALA A 164 35.69 -7.85 -12.35
N LYS A 165 36.17 -8.70 -13.27
CA LYS A 165 37.20 -9.70 -12.96
C LYS A 165 38.37 -8.93 -12.36
N THR A 166 38.59 -9.09 -11.06
CA THR A 166 39.83 -8.67 -10.44
C THR A 166 40.88 -9.66 -10.95
N GLU A 167 41.64 -9.27 -11.97
CA GLU A 167 42.84 -10.00 -12.34
C GLU A 167 43.79 -9.94 -11.14
N GLY A 168 44.02 -11.11 -10.53
CA GLY A 168 44.98 -11.30 -9.45
C GLY A 168 46.38 -11.54 -9.98
#